data_AF-N9LSP5-F1
#
_entry.id   AF-N9LSP5-F1
#
_cell.length_a   1.000
_cell.length_b   1.000
_cell.length_c   1.000
_cell.angle_alpha   90.00
_cell.angle_beta   90.00
_cell.angle_gamma   90.00
#
_symmetry.space_group_name_H-M   'P 1'
#
loop_
_entity.id
_entity.type
_entity.pdbx_description
1 polymer ?
#
loop_
_entity_poly.entity_id
_entity_poly.type
_entity_poly.pdbx_seq_one_letter_code
_entity_poly.pdbx_strand_id
1 'polypeptide(L)'
;MTILPYALLICLGAVTISMFLCLARLVIGPSIVDRLLALDTLFLNATCLVVILGIYWASTFMFEGALLVAMLGFVSTAALARYFTTGHVID
;
A
#
# COMPACT_ATOMS: atom_id res chain seq x y z
N MET A 1 16.19 19.27 17.55
CA MET A 1 14.91 18.91 16.91
C MET A 1 14.98 19.00 15.38
N THR A 2 16.06 18.53 14.75
CA THR A 2 16.29 18.67 13.29
C THR A 2 16.24 17.33 12.54
N ILE A 3 16.31 16.19 13.23
CA ILE A 3 16.45 14.86 12.61
C ILE A 3 15.12 14.40 11.97
N LEU A 4 13.99 14.70 12.61
CA LEU A 4 12.65 14.28 12.17
C LEU A 4 12.32 14.70 10.72
N PRO A 5 12.46 15.98 10.30
CA PRO A 5 12.14 16.37 8.93
C PRO A 5 13.03 15.68 7.89
N TYR A 6 14.32 15.48 8.17
CA TYR A 6 15.21 14.74 7.27
C TYR A 6 14.83 13.27 7.16
N ALA A 7 14.49 12.63 8.28
CA ALA A 7 14.02 11.25 8.29
C ALA A 7 12.71 11.10 7.47
N LEU A 8 11.75 12.01 7.66
CA LEU A 8 10.50 12.01 6.90
C LEU A 8 10.74 12.19 5.39
N LEU A 9 11.65 13.08 5.00
CA LEU A 9 11.99 13.29 3.58
C LEU A 9 12.59 12.03 2.94
N ILE A 10 13.52 11.37 3.65
CA ILE A 10 14.14 10.12 3.18
C ILE A 10 13.09 9.01 3.08
N CYS A 11 12.23 8.84 4.10
CA CYS A 11 11.14 7.87 4.08
C CYS A 11 10.16 8.13 2.94
N LEU A 12 9.77 9.39 2.72
CA LEU A 12 8.87 9.79 1.64
C LEU A 12 9.47 9.41 0.27
N GLY A 13 10.74 9.73 0.05
CA GLY A 13 11.46 9.36 -1.17
C GLY A 13 11.53 7.85 -1.38
N ALA A 14 11.91 7.10 -0.35
CA ALA A 14 12.02 5.65 -0.42
C ALA A 14 10.66 4.95 -0.68
N VAL A 15 9.59 5.38 0.00
CA VAL A 15 8.24 4.84 -0.19
C VAL A 15 7.71 5.17 -1.59
N THR A 16 7.97 6.38 -2.07
CA THR A 16 7.56 6.78 -3.43
C THR A 16 8.25 5.92 -4.50
N ILE A 17 9.56 5.71 -4.37
CA ILE A 17 10.32 4.82 -5.27
C ILE A 17 9.79 3.39 -5.18
N SER A 18 9.54 2.88 -3.97
CA SER A 18 8.93 1.57 -3.73
C SER A 18 7.58 1.42 -4.44
N MET A 19 6.71 2.44 -4.37
CA MET A 19 5.42 2.44 -5.08
C MET A 19 5.61 2.35 -6.59
N PHE A 20 6.55 3.12 -7.18
CA PHE A 20 6.82 3.05 -8.62
C PHE A 20 7.33 1.68 -9.05
N LEU A 21 8.21 1.05 -8.27
CA LEU A 21 8.68 -0.31 -8.53
C LEU A 21 7.54 -1.33 -8.44
N CYS A 22 6.65 -1.19 -7.46
CA CYS A 22 5.46 -2.05 -7.33
C CYS A 22 4.49 -1.86 -8.51
N LEU A 23 4.27 -0.62 -8.96
CA LEU A 23 3.47 -0.33 -10.16
C LEU A 23 4.07 -0.97 -11.41
N ALA A 24 5.39 -0.88 -11.60
CA ALA A 24 6.06 -1.52 -12.71
C ALA A 24 5.88 -3.06 -12.67
N ARG A 25 6.01 -3.68 -11.49
CA ARG A 25 5.77 -5.11 -11.31
C ARG A 25 4.31 -5.50 -11.52
N LEU A 26 3.37 -4.66 -11.12
CA LEU A 26 1.93 -4.87 -11.34
C LEU A 26 1.57 -4.94 -12.83
N VAL A 27 2.20 -4.10 -13.65
CA VAL A 27 1.94 -4.06 -15.11
C VAL A 27 2.68 -5.17 -15.86
N ILE A 28 3.96 -5.40 -15.54
CA ILE A 28 4.84 -6.30 -16.30
C ILE A 28 4.78 -7.75 -15.77
N GLY A 29 4.18 -7.98 -14.59
CA GLY A 29 4.17 -9.28 -13.92
C GLY A 29 3.72 -10.44 -14.84
N PRO A 30 4.48 -11.54 -14.92
CA PRO A 30 4.20 -12.65 -15.84
C PRO A 30 3.04 -13.52 -15.37
N SER A 31 2.89 -13.71 -14.06
CA SER A 31 1.80 -14.48 -13.45
C SER A 31 0.75 -13.55 -12.82
N ILE A 32 -0.50 -14.01 -12.77
CA ILE A 32 -1.58 -13.27 -12.10
C ILE A 32 -1.30 -13.15 -10.59
N VAL A 33 -0.67 -14.17 -10.00
CA VAL A 33 -0.26 -14.17 -8.59
C VAL A 33 0.81 -13.10 -8.32
N ASP A 34 1.79 -12.92 -9.20
CA ASP A 34 2.79 -11.85 -9.07
C ASP A 34 2.16 -10.47 -9.10
N ARG A 35 1.16 -10.26 -9.96
CA ARG A 35 0.42 -9.00 -10.04
C ARG A 35 -0.42 -8.78 -8.78
N LEU A 36 -1.06 -9.82 -8.25
CA LEU A 36 -1.82 -9.74 -7.01
C LEU A 36 -0.92 -9.38 -5.82
N LEU A 37 0.25 -10.01 -5.71
CA LEU A 37 1.23 -9.71 -4.68
C LEU A 37 1.76 -8.26 -4.81
N ALA A 38 2.00 -7.81 -6.06
CA ALA A 38 2.39 -6.43 -6.33
C ALA A 38 1.29 -5.44 -5.90
N LEU A 39 0.01 -5.76 -6.14
CA LEU A 39 -1.12 -4.95 -5.70
C LEU A 39 -1.21 -4.86 -4.17
N ASP A 40 -1.03 -5.97 -3.45
CA ASP A 40 -1.02 -6.01 -1.98
C ASP A 40 0.09 -5.10 -1.41
N THR A 41 1.31 -5.24 -1.94
CA THR A 41 2.44 -4.38 -1.54
C THR A 41 2.22 -2.90 -1.88
N LEU A 42 1.46 -2.60 -2.93
CA LEU A 42 1.10 -1.23 -3.29
C LEU A 42 0.17 -0.59 -2.26
N PHE A 43 -0.83 -1.33 -1.76
CA PHE A 43 -1.72 -0.85 -0.70
C PHE A 43 -0.98 -0.59 0.61
N LEU A 44 -0.01 -1.45 0.95
CA LEU A 44 0.83 -1.25 2.12
C LEU A 44 1.71 0.00 1.97
N ASN A 45 2.36 0.18 0.81
CA ASN A 45 3.13 1.39 0.54
C ASN A 45 2.25 2.66 0.58
N ALA A 46 1.02 2.60 0.04
CA ALA A 46 0.07 3.70 0.10
C ALA A 46 -0.31 4.04 1.55
N THR A 47 -0.58 3.03 2.38
CA THR A 47 -0.86 3.20 3.82
C THR A 47 0.33 3.88 4.51
N CYS A 48 1.55 3.44 4.23
CA CYS A 48 2.78 4.01 4.78
C CYS A 48 2.95 5.48 4.37
N LEU A 49 2.67 5.80 3.10
CA LEU A 49 2.70 7.17 2.58
C LEU A 49 1.73 8.08 3.35
N VAL A 50 0.48 7.63 3.55
CA VAL A 50 -0.54 8.40 4.29
C VAL A 50 -0.12 8.64 5.74
N VAL A 51 0.48 7.66 6.41
CA VAL A 51 1.00 7.81 7.78
C VAL A 51 2.14 8.84 7.83
N ILE A 52 3.09 8.78 6.90
CA ILE A 52 4.20 9.74 6.81
C ILE A 52 3.67 11.17 6.62
N LEU A 53 2.68 11.35 5.73
CA LEU A 53 2.01 12.63 5.52
C LEU A 53 1.25 13.11 6.77
N GLY A 54 0.59 12.19 7.49
CA GLY A 54 -0.06 12.49 8.76
C GLY A 54 0.90 13.02 9.82
N ILE A 55 2.09 12.42 9.92
CA ILE A 55 3.16 12.91 10.82
C ILE A 55 3.66 14.28 10.36
N TYR A 56 3.86 14.47 9.05
CA TYR A 56 4.36 15.73 8.50
C TYR A 56 3.39 16.91 8.72
N TRP A 57 2.09 16.69 8.58
CA TRP A 57 1.05 17.71 8.82
C TRP A 57 0.55 17.76 10.26
N ALA A 58 1.10 16.95 11.16
CA ALA A 58 0.67 16.85 12.57
C ALA A 58 -0.86 16.67 12.71
N SER A 59 -1.45 15.86 11.82
CA SER A 59 -2.91 15.63 11.76
C SER A 59 -3.25 14.18 12.01
N THR A 60 -4.11 13.94 13.01
CA THR A 60 -4.62 12.60 13.36
C THR A 60 -5.63 12.06 12.34
N PHE A 61 -6.28 12.93 11.56
CA PHE A 61 -7.26 12.53 10.55
C PHE A 61 -6.65 11.64 9.45
N MET A 62 -5.38 11.87 9.11
CA MET A 62 -4.65 11.01 8.17
C MET A 62 -4.49 9.58 8.70
N PHE A 63 -4.44 9.39 10.02
CA PHE A 63 -4.30 8.07 10.62
C PHE A 63 -5.58 7.24 10.45
N GLU A 64 -6.75 7.86 10.56
CA GLU A 64 -8.03 7.21 10.25
C GLU A 64 -8.10 6.81 8.78
N GLY A 65 -7.66 7.70 7.88
CA GLY A 65 -7.54 7.40 6.45
C GLY A 65 -6.59 6.23 6.17
N ALA A 66 -5.43 6.16 6.84
CA ALA A 66 -4.49 5.05 6.71
C ALA A 66 -5.10 3.72 7.16
N LEU A 67 -5.86 3.71 8.26
CA LEU A 67 -6.57 2.52 8.73
C LEU A 67 -7.58 2.02 7.69
N LEU A 68 -8.37 2.94 7.10
CA LEU A 68 -9.33 2.59 6.05
C LEU A 68 -8.64 2.01 4.82
N VAL A 69 -7.55 2.62 4.35
CA VAL A 69 -6.77 2.11 3.21
C VAL A 69 -6.21 0.72 3.50
N ALA A 70 -5.67 0.49 4.70
CA ALA A 70 -5.13 -0.81 5.10
C ALA A 70 -6.21 -1.90 5.13
N MET A 71 -7.38 -1.59 5.69
CA MET A 71 -8.51 -2.53 5.73
C MET A 71 -9.04 -2.85 4.33
N LEU A 72 -9.21 -1.83 3.47
CA LEU A 72 -9.67 -2.02 2.10
C LEU A 72 -8.67 -2.84 1.27
N GLY A 73 -7.37 -2.56 1.42
CA GLY A 73 -6.30 -3.31 0.75
C GLY A 73 -6.33 -4.79 1.09
N PHE A 74 -6.42 -5.11 2.38
CA PHE A 74 -6.49 -6.49 2.87
C PHE A 74 -7.76 -7.23 2.39
N VAL A 75 -8.93 -6.58 2.44
CA VAL A 75 -10.19 -7.19 1.99
C VAL A 75 -10.15 -7.47 0.48
N SER A 76 -9.60 -6.54 -0.31
CA SER A 76 -9.44 -6.70 -1.76
C SER A 76 -8.58 -7.92 -2.09
N THR A 77 -7.44 -8.09 -1.40
CA THR A 77 -6.52 -9.20 -1.68
C THR A 77 -7.05 -10.52 -1.18
N ALA A 78 -7.75 -10.57 -0.04
CA ALA A 78 -8.45 -11.75 0.44
C ALA A 78 -9.56 -12.21 -0.53
N ALA A 79 -10.36 -11.28 -1.05
CA ALA A 79 -11.41 -11.58 -2.03
C ALA A 79 -10.83 -12.14 -3.34
N LEU A 80 -9.76 -11.51 -3.85
CA LEU A 80 -9.07 -11.97 -5.05
C LEU A 80 -8.42 -13.35 -4.85
N ALA A 81 -7.76 -13.60 -3.71
CA ALA A 81 -7.17 -14.89 -3.40
C ALA A 81 -8.21 -16.02 -3.34
N ARG A 82 -9.37 -15.75 -2.71
CA ARG A 82 -10.50 -16.70 -2.68
C ARG A 82 -11.02 -16.97 -4.09
N TYR A 83 -11.21 -15.91 -4.89
CA TYR A 83 -11.65 -16.04 -6.27
C TYR A 83 -10.74 -16.96 -7.09
N PHE A 84 -9.41 -16.81 -6.97
CA PHE A 84 -8.47 -17.67 -7.69
C PHE A 84 -8.51 -19.14 -7.26
N THR A 85 -8.88 -19.42 -6.01
CA THR A 85 -8.89 -20.79 -5.47
C THR A 85 -10.23 -21.50 -5.72
N THR A 86 -11.34 -20.77 -5.66
CA THR A 86 -12.71 -21.35 -5.66
C THR A 86 -13.55 -20.98 -6.89
N GLY A 87 -13.08 -20.06 -7.74
CA GLY A 87 -13.80 -19.62 -8.95
C GLY A 87 -14.99 -18.68 -8.70
N HIS A 88 -15.42 -18.51 -7.44
CA HIS A 88 -16.51 -17.62 -7.03
C HIS A 88 -16.14 -16.90 -5.73
N VAL A 89 -16.58 -15.66 -5.54
CA VAL A 89 -16.21 -14.84 -4.36
C VAL A 89 -17.14 -15.09 -3.17
N ILE A 90 -18.41 -15.39 -3.42
CA ILE A 90 -19.49 -15.54 -2.43
C ILE A 90 -20.32 -16.77 -2.86
N ASP A 91 -20.71 -17.60 -1.90
CA ASP A 91 -21.68 -18.69 -2.09
C ASP A 91 -23.12 -18.14 -2.12
#